data_AF-A0A7K7WUM7-F1
#
_entry.id   AF-A0A7K7WUM7-F1
#
_cell.length_a   1.000
_cell.length_b   1.000
_cell.length_c   1.000
_cell.angle_alpha   90.00
_cell.angle_beta   90.00
_cell.angle_gamma   90.00
#
_symmetry.space_group_name_H-M   'P 1'
#
loop_
_entity.id
_entity.type
_entity.pdbx_description
1 polymer ?
#
loop_
_entity_poly.entity_id
_entity_poly.type
_entity_poly.pdbx_seq_one_letter_code
_entity_poly.pdbx_strand_id
1 'polypeptide(L)'
;GLGVQIQLVEAGGGLRAPGDAVNLSCHGSGYSFGVFSVRWYRQSPGNRPEWISYISSDSSSVRYMPAMEGRATASRDNARAEAFLALHALHPQDSARYFCAVITV
;
A
#
# COMPACT_ATOMS: atom_id res chain seq x y z
N GLY A 1 15.03 -28.23 -3.49
CA GLY A 1 15.82 -26.99 -3.53
C GLY A 1 15.20 -26.00 -2.58
N LEU A 2 16.00 -25.36 -1.73
CA LEU A 2 15.52 -24.31 -0.82
C LEU A 2 15.34 -23.02 -1.64
N GLY A 3 14.15 -22.79 -2.17
CA GLY A 3 13.78 -21.51 -2.76
C GLY A 3 13.29 -20.56 -1.67
N VAL A 4 13.86 -19.36 -1.58
CA VAL A 4 13.29 -18.30 -0.74
C VAL A 4 12.01 -17.81 -1.41
N GLN A 5 10.87 -17.99 -0.77
CA GLN A 5 9.60 -17.46 -1.25
C GLN A 5 9.49 -15.99 -0.86
N ILE A 6 9.38 -15.12 -1.87
CA ILE A 6 9.03 -13.71 -1.66
C ILE A 6 7.54 -13.65 -1.32
N GLN A 7 7.21 -12.97 -0.22
CA GLN A 7 5.82 -12.82 0.22
C GLN A 7 5.54 -11.38 0.66
N LEU A 8 4.37 -10.88 0.26
CA LEU A 8 3.74 -9.67 0.76
C LEU A 8 2.44 -10.07 1.45
N VAL A 9 2.18 -9.53 2.64
CA VAL A 9 0.98 -9.81 3.41
C VAL A 9 0.33 -8.51 3.84
N GLU A 10 -0.89 -8.26 3.36
CA GLU A 10 -1.65 -7.07 3.71
C GLU A 10 -2.62 -7.28 4.89
N ALA A 11 -2.78 -6.24 5.70
CA ALA A 11 -3.67 -6.23 6.86
C ALA A 11 -4.29 -4.84 7.09
N GLY A 12 -5.18 -4.73 8.07
CA GLY A 12 -5.78 -3.45 8.52
C GLY A 12 -7.04 -3.01 7.77
N GLY A 13 -7.47 -3.75 6.74
CA GLY A 13 -8.74 -3.54 6.06
C GLY A 13 -9.96 -3.80 6.96
N GLY A 14 -11.16 -3.59 6.41
CA GLY A 14 -12.41 -3.85 7.11
C GLY A 14 -13.54 -2.96 6.62
N LEU A 15 -14.76 -3.23 7.11
CA LEU A 15 -15.91 -2.38 6.86
C LEU A 15 -15.78 -1.08 7.66
N ARG A 16 -15.97 0.06 6.99
CA ARG A 16 -15.89 1.41 7.56
C ARG A 16 -17.06 2.25 7.08
N ALA A 17 -17.48 3.22 7.88
CA ALA A 17 -18.50 4.16 7.45
C ALA A 17 -17.90 5.21 6.50
N PRO A 18 -18.70 5.82 5.62
CA PRO A 18 -18.28 7.01 4.88
C PRO A 18 -17.80 8.11 5.84
N GLY A 19 -16.68 8.77 5.52
CA GLY A 19 -16.03 9.77 6.35
C GLY A 19 -14.99 9.23 7.33
N ASP A 20 -14.99 7.92 7.63
CA ASP A 20 -14.00 7.30 8.51
C ASP A 20 -12.59 7.32 7.89
N ALA A 21 -11.62 6.84 8.67
CA ALA A 21 -10.28 6.51 8.21
C ALA A 21 -10.00 5.00 8.34
N VAL A 22 -9.08 4.50 7.52
CA VAL A 22 -8.52 3.15 7.62
C VAL A 22 -7.01 3.22 7.49
N ASN A 23 -6.31 2.37 8.24
CA ASN A 23 -4.87 2.20 8.12
C ASN A 23 -4.58 0.78 7.65
N LEU A 24 -3.93 0.67 6.51
CA LEU A 24 -3.52 -0.59 5.90
C LEU A 24 -2.04 -0.79 6.15
N SER A 25 -1.62 -2.05 6.35
CA SER A 25 -0.21 -2.43 6.38
C SER A 25 0.10 -3.49 5.35
N CYS A 26 1.36 -3.57 4.95
CA CYS A 26 1.91 -4.57 4.03
C CYS A 26 3.28 -4.99 4.55
N HIS A 27 3.37 -6.24 5.04
CA HIS A 27 4.61 -6.82 5.54
C HIS A 27 5.28 -7.65 4.44
N GLY A 28 6.56 -7.38 4.18
CA GLY A 28 7.39 -8.08 3.21
C GLY A 28 8.34 -9.08 3.85
N SER A 29 8.49 -10.27 3.27
CA SER A 29 9.46 -11.28 3.71
C SER A 29 10.07 -12.05 2.54
N GLY A 30 11.26 -12.62 2.78
CA GLY A 30 12.02 -13.37 1.75
C GLY A 30 12.89 -12.50 0.83
N TYR A 31 13.10 -11.22 1.16
CA TYR A 31 13.94 -10.28 0.41
C TYR A 31 14.39 -9.09 1.26
N SER A 32 15.34 -8.29 0.78
CA SER A 32 15.75 -7.03 1.43
C SER A 32 14.74 -5.93 1.12
N PHE A 33 13.76 -5.72 1.98
CA PHE A 33 12.67 -4.75 1.76
C PHE A 33 13.16 -3.32 1.47
N GLY A 34 14.23 -2.90 2.15
CA GLY A 34 14.72 -1.53 2.11
C GLY A 34 15.31 -1.08 0.76
N VAL A 35 15.61 -1.99 -0.18
CA VAL A 35 16.15 -1.60 -1.50
C VAL A 35 15.07 -1.41 -2.57
N PHE A 36 13.81 -1.73 -2.26
CA PHE A 36 12.70 -1.61 -3.20
C PHE A 36 11.82 -0.42 -2.87
N SER A 37 11.26 0.20 -3.90
CA SER A 37 10.14 1.14 -3.73
C SER A 37 8.84 0.37 -3.54
N VAL A 38 7.88 0.96 -2.83
CA VAL A 38 6.56 0.36 -2.61
C VAL A 38 5.52 1.15 -3.39
N ARG A 39 4.61 0.43 -4.05
CA ARG A 39 3.38 1.00 -4.62
C ARG A 39 2.16 0.38 -3.98
N TRP A 40 1.16 1.21 -3.73
CA TRP A 40 -0.17 0.76 -3.32
C TRP A 40 -1.13 0.79 -4.49
N TYR A 41 -2.01 -0.20 -4.51
CA TYR A 41 -3.06 -0.36 -5.50
C TYR A 41 -4.40 -0.65 -4.83
N ARG A 42 -5.48 -0.29 -5.50
CA ARG A 42 -6.82 -0.79 -5.22
C ARG A 42 -7.42 -1.47 -6.43
N GLN A 43 -8.33 -2.40 -6.19
CA GLN A 43 -9.09 -3.07 -7.24
C GLN A 43 -10.53 -3.27 -6.77
N SER A 44 -11.46 -2.52 -7.36
CA SER A 44 -12.89 -2.77 -7.18
C SER A 44 -13.30 -4.05 -7.93
N PRO A 45 -14.37 -4.75 -7.49
CA PRO A 45 -14.85 -5.96 -8.17
C PRO A 45 -15.07 -5.73 -9.67
N GLY A 46 -14.47 -6.59 -10.51
CA GLY A 46 -14.60 -6.51 -11.97
C GLY A 46 -13.71 -5.47 -12.67
N ASN A 47 -12.96 -4.65 -11.93
CA ASN A 47 -12.06 -3.64 -12.49
C ASN A 47 -10.60 -4.08 -12.49
N ARG A 48 -9.78 -3.39 -13.29
CA ARG A 48 -8.32 -3.51 -13.24
C ARG A 48 -7.75 -2.84 -11.98
N PRO A 49 -6.57 -3.24 -11.50
CA PRO A 49 -5.86 -2.51 -10.48
C PRO A 49 -5.63 -1.03 -10.84
N GLU A 50 -5.94 -0.15 -9.90
CA GLU A 50 -5.68 1.28 -9.95
C GLU A 50 -4.56 1.63 -8.99
N TRP A 51 -3.59 2.40 -9.46
CA TRP A 51 -2.48 2.88 -8.64
C TRP A 51 -2.95 3.98 -7.68
N ILE A 52 -2.51 3.92 -6.42
CA ILE A 52 -2.84 4.88 -5.36
C ILE A 52 -1.65 5.75 -5.01
N SER A 53 -0.53 5.11 -4.67
CA SER A 53 0.64 5.81 -4.17
C SER A 53 1.95 5.08 -4.48
N TYR A 54 3.03 5.83 -4.42
CA TYR A 54 4.40 5.39 -4.56
C TYR A 54 5.23 5.99 -3.43
N ILE A 55 6.07 5.19 -2.81
CA ILE A 55 7.10 5.63 -1.85
C ILE A 55 8.45 5.02 -2.24
N SER A 56 9.49 5.85 -2.34
CA SER A 56 10.85 5.40 -2.63
C SER A 56 11.43 4.54 -1.50
N SER A 57 12.50 3.80 -1.79
CA SER A 57 13.25 2.96 -0.83
C SER A 57 13.71 3.73 0.41
N ASP A 58 14.19 4.96 0.20
CA ASP A 58 14.69 5.90 1.21
C ASP A 58 13.60 6.85 1.76
N SER A 59 12.35 6.71 1.30
CA SER A 59 11.23 7.60 1.63
C SER A 59 11.40 9.08 1.25
N SER A 60 12.41 9.44 0.45
CA SER A 60 12.63 10.82 0.00
C SER A 60 11.60 11.31 -1.01
N SER A 61 10.91 10.39 -1.69
CA SER A 61 9.85 10.69 -2.65
C SER A 61 8.58 9.91 -2.33
N VAL A 62 7.48 10.65 -2.14
CA VAL A 62 6.14 10.09 -2.03
C VAL A 62 5.25 10.76 -3.06
N ARG A 63 4.46 9.97 -3.80
CA ARG A 63 3.52 10.45 -4.82
C ARG A 63 2.19 9.76 -4.67
N TYR A 64 1.11 10.48 -4.96
CA TYR A 64 -0.25 9.95 -4.93
C TYR A 64 -0.96 10.15 -6.27
N MET A 65 -1.99 9.35 -6.51
CA MET A 65 -2.93 9.63 -7.58
C MET A 65 -3.74 10.89 -7.25
N PRO A 66 -4.14 11.72 -8.23
CA PRO A 66 -4.83 12.98 -7.96
C PRO A 66 -6.08 12.83 -7.07
N ALA A 67 -6.84 11.74 -7.19
CA ALA A 67 -8.04 11.47 -6.39
C ALA A 67 -7.75 11.13 -4.90
N MET A 68 -6.48 10.89 -4.57
CA MET A 68 -6.01 10.52 -3.23
C MET A 68 -5.15 11.62 -2.60
N GLU A 69 -4.86 12.69 -3.33
CA GLU A 69 -4.13 13.83 -2.81
C GLU A 69 -4.88 14.43 -1.61
N GLY A 70 -4.18 14.62 -0.48
CA GLY A 70 -4.77 15.12 0.76
C GLY A 70 -5.66 14.11 1.52
N ARG A 71 -5.93 12.92 0.96
CA ARG A 71 -6.69 11.85 1.63
C ARG A 71 -5.88 10.62 1.96
N ALA A 72 -4.79 10.38 1.23
CA ALA A 72 -3.89 9.25 1.46
C ALA A 72 -2.60 9.71 2.14
N THR A 73 -2.07 8.88 3.04
CA THR A 73 -0.72 9.02 3.59
C THR A 73 -0.01 7.68 3.50
N ALA A 74 1.04 7.61 2.68
CA ALA A 74 1.89 6.43 2.55
C ALA A 74 3.16 6.61 3.37
N SER A 75 3.54 5.57 4.11
CA SER A 75 4.77 5.53 4.90
C SER A 75 5.35 4.12 4.92
N ARG A 76 6.55 3.96 5.46
CA ARG A 76 7.22 2.66 5.58
C ARG A 76 8.18 2.62 6.76
N ASP A 77 8.43 1.41 7.24
CA ASP A 77 9.45 1.06 8.22
C ASP A 77 10.34 -0.04 7.62
N ASN A 78 11.57 0.34 7.25
CA ASN A 78 12.52 -0.58 6.65
C ASN A 78 13.08 -1.61 7.64
N ALA A 79 13.14 -1.29 8.93
CA ALA A 79 13.62 -2.22 9.95
C ALA A 79 12.62 -3.34 10.21
N ARG A 80 11.32 -3.04 10.05
CA ARG A 80 10.22 -4.00 10.20
C ARG A 80 9.74 -4.60 8.89
N ALA A 81 10.36 -4.24 7.77
CA ALA A 81 9.94 -4.62 6.42
C ALA A 81 8.44 -4.38 6.16
N GLU A 82 7.92 -3.25 6.65
CA GLU A 82 6.48 -2.95 6.64
C GLU A 82 6.20 -1.62 5.93
N ALA A 83 5.21 -1.60 5.03
CA ALA A 83 4.67 -0.39 4.43
C ALA A 83 3.26 -0.11 4.97
N PHE A 84 2.87 1.15 4.99
CA PHE A 84 1.56 1.58 5.45
C PHE A 84 0.87 2.48 4.43
N LEU A 85 -0.45 2.43 4.41
CA LEU A 85 -1.32 3.35 3.69
C LEU A 85 -2.49 3.72 4.60
N ALA A 86 -2.48 4.96 5.09
CA ALA A 86 -3.64 5.56 5.73
C ALA A 86 -4.52 6.21 4.66
N LEU A 87 -5.82 5.97 4.72
CA LEU A 87 -6.84 6.65 3.93
C LEU A 87 -7.79 7.36 4.88
N HIS A 88 -8.07 8.63 4.59
CA HIS A 88 -8.93 9.50 5.37
C HIS A 88 -10.14 9.95 4.55
N ALA A 89 -11.21 10.35 5.24
CA ALA A 89 -12.44 10.83 4.62
C ALA A 89 -12.95 9.85 3.54
N LEU A 90 -13.17 8.59 3.94
CA LEU A 90 -13.55 7.51 3.03
C LEU A 90 -14.85 7.81 2.29
N HIS A 91 -14.87 7.57 0.99
CA HIS A 91 -16.07 7.63 0.15
C HIS A 91 -16.54 6.20 -0.21
N PRO A 92 -17.82 6.00 -0.57
CA PRO A 92 -18.29 4.70 -1.04
C PRO A 92 -17.48 4.13 -2.21
N GLN A 93 -16.94 4.97 -3.09
CA GLN A 93 -16.10 4.55 -4.21
C GLN A 93 -14.71 4.02 -3.78
N ASP A 94 -14.32 4.20 -2.52
CA ASP A 94 -13.08 3.64 -1.96
C ASP A 94 -13.26 2.17 -1.56
N SER A 95 -14.46 1.59 -1.66
CA SER A 95 -14.65 0.15 -1.42
C SER A 95 -13.96 -0.69 -2.50
N ALA A 96 -12.87 -1.34 -2.13
CA ALA A 96 -12.05 -2.14 -3.03
C ALA A 96 -11.16 -3.12 -2.25
N ARG A 97 -10.55 -4.07 -2.97
CA ARG A 97 -9.39 -4.80 -2.46
C ARG A 97 -8.17 -3.90 -2.55
N TYR A 98 -7.42 -3.78 -1.47
CA TYR A 98 -6.16 -3.04 -1.42
C TYR A 98 -4.98 -4.00 -1.33
N PHE A 99 -3.91 -3.70 -2.05
CA PHE A 99 -2.70 -4.51 -2.03
C PHE A 99 -1.46 -3.67 -2.36
N CYS A 100 -0.30 -4.18 -1.95
CA CYS A 100 0.98 -3.54 -2.19
C CYS A 100 1.78 -4.29 -3.26
N ALA A 101 2.74 -3.60 -3.85
CA ALA A 101 3.76 -4.21 -4.71
C ALA A 101 5.12 -3.58 -4.39
N VAL A 102 6.17 -4.41 -4.36
CA VAL A 102 7.56 -3.96 -4.33
C VAL A 102 8.13 -3.96 -5.74
N ILE A 103 8.84 -2.89 -6.09
CA ILE A 103 9.30 -2.66 -7.46
C ILE A 103 10.78 -2.27 -7.43
N THR A 104 11.57 -2.92 -8.29
CA THR A 104 12.95 -2.56 -8.57
C THR A 104 13.02 -1.25 -9.35
N VAL A 105 13.92 -0.36 -8.96
CA VAL A 105 14.27 0.83 -9.74
C VAL A 105 14.98 0.46 -11.04
#